data_AF-A0A382H0Y8-F1
#
_entry.id   AF-A0A382H0Y8-F1
#
_cell.length_a   1.000
_cell.length_b   1.000
_cell.length_c   1.000
_cell.angle_alpha   90.00
_cell.angle_beta   90.00
_cell.angle_gamma   90.00
#
_symmetry.space_group_name_H-M   'P 1'
#
loop_
_entity.id
_entity.type
_entity.pdbx_description
1 polymer ?
#
loop_
_entity_poly.entity_id
_entity_poly.type
_entity_poly.pdbx_seq_one_letter_code
_entity_poly.pdbx_strand_id
1 'polypeptide(L)'
;MPKIKNNQGRVIGSHKNGKGYFKRSEGSHTLNITDAWCLDISALTQLINNKVHTIEIEATDTGVFFSIDISTFQAEGTQYSFGYGDQICLPKKYWRKRHIGAKSPLSTATQLEMQLRN
;
A
#
# COMPACT_ATOMS: atom_id res chain seq x y z
N MET A 1 3.53 -17.12 1.82
CA MET A 1 2.32 -16.27 1.88
C MET A 1 1.50 -16.54 0.63
N PRO A 2 0.21 -16.88 0.74
CA PRO A 2 -0.59 -17.07 -0.46
C PRO A 2 -0.66 -15.77 -1.27
N LYS A 3 -0.69 -15.94 -2.60
CA LYS A 3 -0.53 -14.85 -3.57
C LYS A 3 -1.90 -14.30 -3.97
N ILE A 4 -1.99 -12.98 -4.15
CA ILE A 4 -3.16 -12.29 -4.68
C ILE A 4 -2.87 -11.88 -6.12
N LYS A 5 -3.80 -12.20 -7.02
CA LYS A 5 -3.66 -11.94 -8.45
C LYS A 5 -4.64 -10.87 -8.93
N ASN A 6 -4.27 -10.11 -9.96
CA ASN A 6 -5.22 -9.24 -10.66
C ASN A 6 -6.07 -10.03 -11.67
N ASN A 7 -6.95 -9.34 -12.41
CA ASN A 7 -7.80 -9.93 -13.45
C ASN A 7 -7.03 -10.55 -14.63
N GLN A 8 -5.76 -10.16 -14.85
CA GLN A 8 -4.86 -10.75 -15.85
C GLN A 8 -4.07 -11.96 -15.30
N GLY A 9 -4.35 -12.41 -14.06
CA GLY A 9 -3.65 -13.50 -13.41
C GLY A 9 -2.24 -13.15 -12.91
N ARG A 10 -1.82 -11.88 -13.01
CA ARG A 10 -0.52 -11.40 -12.51
C ARG A 10 -0.58 -11.26 -11.00
N VAL A 11 0.49 -11.68 -10.32
CA VAL A 11 0.62 -11.53 -8.88
C VAL A 11 0.87 -10.06 -8.56
N ILE A 12 0.00 -9.46 -7.75
CA ILE A 12 0.09 -8.04 -7.36
C ILE A 12 0.26 -7.83 -5.86
N GLY A 13 0.10 -8.90 -5.07
CA GLY A 13 0.26 -8.86 -3.63
C GLY A 13 0.25 -10.25 -3.02
N SER A 14 0.18 -10.27 -1.70
CA SER A 14 0.08 -11.50 -0.91
C SER A 14 -0.74 -11.24 0.34
N HIS A 15 -1.11 -12.29 1.07
CA HIS A 15 -1.76 -12.10 2.38
C HIS A 15 -1.19 -13.03 3.45
N LYS A 16 -1.35 -12.64 4.71
CA LYS A 16 -0.98 -13.43 5.90
C LYS A 16 -1.70 -12.89 7.13
N ASN A 17 -2.13 -13.75 8.04
CA ASN A 17 -2.70 -13.38 9.34
C ASN A 17 -3.84 -12.34 9.24
N GLY A 18 -4.77 -12.53 8.30
CA GLY A 18 -5.89 -11.60 8.08
C GLY A 18 -5.50 -10.26 7.44
N LYS A 19 -4.27 -10.11 6.94
CA LYS A 19 -3.79 -8.90 6.27
C LYS A 19 -3.41 -9.16 4.81
N GLY A 20 -3.89 -8.33 3.90
CA GLY A 20 -3.43 -8.26 2.52
C GLY A 20 -2.32 -7.22 2.40
N TYR A 21 -1.25 -7.54 1.71
CA TYR A 21 -0.07 -6.69 1.57
C TYR A 21 0.30 -6.51 0.10
N PHE A 22 0.50 -5.24 -0.28
CA PHE A 22 0.78 -4.80 -1.64
C PHE A 22 1.92 -3.79 -1.64
N LYS A 23 2.74 -3.82 -2.70
CA LYS A 23 3.77 -2.81 -2.96
C LYS A 23 3.37 -1.99 -4.18
N ARG A 24 3.36 -0.67 -4.07
CA ARG A 24 2.96 0.25 -5.15
C ARG A 24 3.82 1.51 -5.13
N SER A 25 4.05 2.10 -6.30
CA SER A 25 4.68 3.43 -6.41
C SER A 25 3.61 4.51 -6.32
N GLU A 26 3.89 5.59 -5.59
CA GLU A 26 3.04 6.78 -5.53
C GLU A 26 3.03 7.55 -6.85
N GLY A 27 4.08 7.41 -7.66
CA GLY A 27 4.21 8.02 -8.98
C GLY A 27 3.37 7.36 -10.09
N SER A 28 2.55 6.36 -9.78
CA SER A 28 1.72 5.71 -10.81
C SER A 28 0.67 6.66 -11.40
N HIS A 29 0.44 6.60 -12.72
CA HIS A 29 -0.49 7.49 -13.43
C HIS A 29 -1.89 7.55 -12.77
N THR A 30 -2.40 6.43 -12.27
CA THR A 30 -3.71 6.35 -11.60
C THR A 30 -3.78 7.19 -10.33
N LEU A 31 -2.70 7.21 -9.53
CA LEU A 31 -2.62 8.02 -8.31
C LEU A 31 -2.58 9.51 -8.61
N ASN A 32 -1.89 9.91 -9.68
CA ASN A 32 -1.80 11.32 -10.06
C ASN A 32 -3.16 11.92 -10.48
N ILE A 33 -4.08 11.08 -10.94
CA ILE A 33 -5.43 11.51 -11.38
C ILE A 33 -6.42 11.52 -10.21
N THR A 34 -6.31 10.54 -9.29
CA THR A 34 -7.37 10.27 -8.30
C THR A 34 -6.98 10.59 -6.86
N ASP A 35 -5.68 10.82 -6.57
CA ASP A 35 -5.11 10.80 -5.22
C ASP A 35 -5.62 9.62 -4.37
N ALA A 36 -5.77 8.45 -5.00
CA ALA A 36 -6.39 7.27 -4.41
C ALA A 36 -5.59 6.01 -4.68
N TRP A 37 -5.58 5.10 -3.70
CA TRP A 37 -5.06 3.76 -3.88
C TRP A 37 -6.12 2.86 -4.47
N CYS A 38 -5.79 2.22 -5.59
CA CYS A 38 -6.71 1.36 -6.33
C CYS A 38 -6.34 -0.13 -6.19
N LEU A 39 -7.36 -0.98 -6.09
CA LEU A 39 -7.25 -2.43 -6.16
C LEU A 39 -8.25 -2.98 -7.16
N ASP A 40 -7.82 -3.96 -7.95
CA ASP A 40 -8.70 -4.68 -8.87
C ASP A 40 -9.81 -5.39 -8.08
N ILE A 41 -11.04 -5.37 -8.60
CA ILE A 41 -12.18 -6.06 -7.96
C ILE A 41 -11.86 -7.54 -7.76
N SER A 42 -11.19 -8.19 -8.71
CA SER A 42 -10.78 -9.60 -8.59
C SER A 42 -9.81 -9.86 -7.44
N ALA A 43 -8.92 -8.91 -7.15
CA ALA A 43 -8.00 -8.99 -6.02
C ALA A 43 -8.75 -8.79 -4.70
N LEU A 44 -9.68 -7.85 -4.66
CA LEU A 44 -10.52 -7.60 -3.48
C LEU A 44 -11.38 -8.82 -3.14
N THR A 45 -12.01 -9.45 -4.14
CA THR A 45 -12.76 -10.71 -3.95
C THR A 45 -11.87 -11.82 -3.40
N GLN A 46 -10.64 -11.95 -3.89
CA GLN A 46 -9.68 -12.91 -3.32
C GLN A 46 -9.37 -12.61 -1.85
N LEU A 47 -9.17 -11.35 -1.46
CA LEU A 47 -8.92 -10.98 -0.07
C LEU A 47 -10.10 -11.37 0.84
N ILE A 48 -11.32 -11.08 0.41
CA ILE A 48 -12.56 -11.40 1.15
C ILE A 48 -12.69 -12.92 1.33
N ASN A 49 -12.55 -13.68 0.25
CA ASN A 49 -12.63 -15.15 0.29
C ASN A 49 -11.55 -15.77 1.19
N ASN A 50 -10.41 -15.11 1.31
CA ASN A 50 -9.31 -15.51 2.19
C ASN A 50 -9.43 -14.95 3.62
N LYS A 51 -10.58 -14.39 4.01
CA LYS A 51 -10.84 -13.82 5.34
C LYS A 51 -9.80 -12.76 5.74
N VAL A 52 -9.32 -11.97 4.77
CA VAL A 52 -8.52 -10.79 5.05
C VAL A 52 -9.44 -9.68 5.55
N HIS A 53 -9.01 -8.99 6.59
CA HIS A 53 -9.75 -7.89 7.21
C HIS A 53 -9.05 -6.54 7.05
N THR A 54 -7.73 -6.53 6.84
CA THR A 54 -6.94 -5.31 6.68
C THR A 54 -6.16 -5.34 5.37
N ILE A 55 -6.13 -4.21 4.68
CA ILE A 55 -5.31 -3.98 3.49
C ILE A 55 -4.13 -3.08 3.90
N GLU A 56 -2.93 -3.48 3.54
CA GLU A 56 -1.70 -2.72 3.73
C GLU A 56 -1.02 -2.48 2.37
N ILE A 57 -0.71 -1.22 2.09
CA ILE A 57 0.03 -0.79 0.90
C ILE A 57 1.33 -0.14 1.36
N GLU A 58 2.46 -0.64 0.88
CA GLU A 58 3.75 0.03 0.98
C GLU A 58 3.95 0.88 -0.27
N ALA A 59 4.10 2.19 -0.07
CA ALA A 59 4.59 3.11 -1.08
C ALA A 59 6.10 2.88 -1.27
N THR A 60 6.50 2.27 -2.38
CA THR A 60 7.91 1.89 -2.62
C THR A 60 8.85 3.07 -2.74
N ASP A 61 8.34 4.23 -3.10
CA ASP A 61 9.15 5.44 -3.34
C ASP A 61 9.51 6.14 -2.02
N THR A 62 8.64 6.03 -1.01
CA THR A 62 8.76 6.75 0.27
C THR A 62 8.93 5.82 1.47
N GLY A 63 8.68 4.52 1.30
CA GLY A 63 8.62 3.54 2.39
C GLY A 63 7.44 3.74 3.34
N VAL A 64 6.47 4.59 3.00
CA VAL A 64 5.28 4.85 3.82
C VAL A 64 4.30 3.70 3.70
N PHE A 65 3.78 3.23 4.83
CA PHE A 65 2.75 2.20 4.88
C PHE A 65 1.38 2.84 5.07
N PHE A 66 0.44 2.44 4.24
CA PHE A 66 -0.96 2.83 4.29
C PHE A 66 -1.77 1.60 4.71
N SER A 67 -2.61 1.73 5.73
CA SER A 67 -3.49 0.65 6.16
C SER A 67 -4.95 1.08 6.27
N ILE A 68 -5.86 0.16 5.95
CA ILE A 68 -7.31 0.35 6.05
C ILE A 68 -8.01 -0.98 6.27
N ASP A 69 -9.18 -0.96 6.91
CA ASP A 69 -10.06 -2.12 7.00
C ASP A 69 -10.75 -2.39 5.65
N ILE A 70 -10.85 -3.67 5.28
CA ILE A 70 -11.41 -4.10 3.99
C ILE A 70 -12.86 -3.64 3.82
N SER A 71 -13.64 -3.65 4.90
CA SER A 71 -15.03 -3.19 4.91
C SER A 71 -15.13 -1.69 4.63
N THR A 72 -14.22 -0.90 5.21
CA THR A 72 -14.15 0.55 4.94
C THR A 72 -13.73 0.81 3.50
N PHE A 73 -12.76 0.04 2.98
CA PHE A 73 -12.34 0.14 1.59
C PHE A 73 -13.47 -0.18 0.60
N GLN A 74 -14.33 -1.15 0.92
CA GLN A 74 -15.52 -1.46 0.11
C GLN A 74 -16.60 -0.39 0.20
N ALA A 75 -16.85 0.14 1.40
CA ALA A 75 -17.93 1.10 1.63
C ALA A 75 -17.61 2.51 1.09
N GLU A 76 -16.36 2.96 1.28
CA GLU A 76 -15.92 4.32 0.93
C GLU A 76 -15.18 4.38 -0.41
N GLY A 77 -14.87 3.22 -1.00
CA GLY A 77 -14.17 3.13 -2.27
C GLY A 77 -15.08 3.45 -3.45
N THR A 78 -14.54 4.16 -4.44
CA THR A 78 -15.24 4.45 -5.70
C THR A 78 -14.75 3.50 -6.78
N GLN A 79 -15.68 2.89 -7.51
CA GLN A 79 -15.33 2.04 -8.65
C GLN A 79 -14.94 2.89 -9.86
N TYR A 80 -13.81 2.56 -10.48
CA TYR A 80 -13.33 3.12 -11.73
C TYR A 80 -13.07 2.02 -12.74
N SER A 81 -13.28 2.33 -14.01
CA SER A 81 -12.94 1.44 -15.13
C SER A 81 -11.97 2.16 -16.05
N PHE A 82 -10.73 1.67 -16.12
CA PHE A 82 -9.65 2.27 -16.93
C PHE A 82 -9.34 1.44 -18.19
N GLY A 83 -10.29 0.62 -18.65
CA GLY A 83 -10.12 -0.25 -19.83
C GLY A 83 -9.31 -1.53 -19.60
N TYR A 84 -8.67 -1.69 -18.43
CA TYR A 84 -7.92 -2.89 -18.05
C TYR A 84 -8.61 -3.70 -16.94
N GLY A 85 -9.91 -3.50 -16.75
CA GLY A 85 -10.71 -4.08 -15.69
C GLY A 85 -11.15 -3.05 -14.65
N ASP A 86 -12.13 -3.45 -13.85
CA ASP A 86 -12.72 -2.61 -12.82
C ASP A 86 -11.87 -2.63 -11.55
N GLN A 87 -11.69 -1.44 -11.00
CA GLN A 87 -10.90 -1.20 -9.80
C GLN A 87 -11.73 -0.41 -8.79
N ILE A 88 -11.57 -0.73 -7.51
CA ILE A 88 -12.05 0.13 -6.43
C ILE A 88 -10.89 0.99 -5.99
N CYS A 89 -11.09 2.30 -5.98
CA CYS A 89 -10.10 3.29 -5.58
C CYS A 89 -10.58 4.00 -4.31
N LEU A 90 -9.72 4.04 -3.28
CA LEU A 90 -9.99 4.74 -2.04
C LEU A 90 -9.03 5.93 -1.86
N PRO A 91 -9.54 7.17 -1.76
CA PRO A 91 -8.70 8.36 -1.58
C PRO A 91 -7.76 8.26 -0.39
N LYS A 92 -6.53 8.78 -0.51
CA LYS A 92 -5.47 8.68 0.52
C LYS A 92 -5.90 9.22 1.90
N LYS A 93 -6.84 10.17 1.95
CA LYS A 93 -7.37 10.74 3.20
C LYS A 93 -8.01 9.72 4.15
N TYR A 94 -8.50 8.59 3.64
CA TYR A 94 -9.11 7.53 4.45
C TYR A 94 -8.08 6.58 5.08
N TRP A 95 -6.86 6.56 4.57
CA TRP A 95 -5.84 5.59 4.97
C TRP A 95 -5.10 6.02 6.23
N ARG A 96 -4.85 5.07 7.13
CA ARG A 96 -3.94 5.28 8.25
C ARG A 96 -2.51 5.16 7.76
N LYS A 97 -1.73 6.23 7.90
CA LYS A 97 -0.33 6.26 7.49
C LYS A 97 0.59 5.88 8.65
N ARG A 98 1.62 5.08 8.37
CA ARG A 98 2.70 4.77 9.30
C ARG A 98 4.04 4.84 8.58
N HIS A 99 4.98 5.58 9.15
CA HIS A 99 6.38 5.50 8.78
C HIS A 99 6.99 4.34 9.58
N ILE A 100 7.50 3.32 8.89
CA ILE A 100 8.47 2.44 9.54
C ILE A 100 9.76 3.23 9.52
N GLY A 101 10.24 3.60 10.72
CA GLY A 101 11.28 4.60 10.91
C GLY A 101 12.32 4.57 9.81
N ALA A 102 12.42 5.67 9.07
CA ALA A 102 13.67 5.99 8.40
C ALA A 102 14.77 5.80 9.44
N LYS A 103 15.89 5.15 9.09
CA LYS A 103 17.12 5.35 9.84
C LYS A 103 17.22 6.87 10.03
N SER A 104 17.10 7.35 11.27
CA SER A 104 17.21 8.77 11.56
C SER A 104 18.46 9.28 10.86
N PRO A 105 18.40 10.37 10.07
CA PRO A 105 19.62 10.97 9.50
C PRO A 105 20.58 11.53 10.58
N LEU A 106 20.24 11.40 11.86
CA LEU A 106 21.03 11.87 13.00
C LEU A 106 22.14 10.90 13.48
N SER A 107 22.67 10.00 12.63
CA SER A 107 23.83 9.18 13.01
C SER A 107 25.15 9.59 12.36
N THR A 108 25.20 10.59 11.49
CA THR A 108 26.47 11.02 10.86
C THR A 108 27.10 12.25 11.54
N ALA A 109 26.31 13.07 12.26
CA ALA A 109 26.86 14.25 12.94
C ALA A 109 27.64 13.93 14.23
N THR A 110 27.45 12.76 14.83
CA THR A 110 28.17 12.37 16.07
C THR A 110 29.51 11.65 15.78
N GLN A 111 29.76 11.25 14.54
CA GLN A 111 31.00 10.52 14.20
C GLN A 111 32.18 11.41 13.80
N LEU A 112 31.95 12.69 13.48
CA LEU A 112 33.03 13.64 13.17
C LEU A 112 33.56 14.39 14.41
N GLU A 113 32.74 14.59 15.44
CA GLU A 113 33.15 15.30 16.68
C GLU A 113 34.08 14.48 17.60
N MET A 114 34.09 13.15 17.47
CA MET A 114 34.98 12.27 18.26
C MET A 114 36.35 12.01 17.62
N GLN A 115 36.62 12.45 16.39
CA GLN A 115 37.94 12.31 15.74
C GLN A 115 38.81 13.58 15.79
N LEU A 116 38.31 14.68 16.38
CA LEU A 116 39.06 15.93 16.54
C LEU A 116 39.50 16.20 17.99
N ARG A 117 39.42 15.21 18.88
CA ARG A 117 39.77 15.36 20.31
C ARG A 117 40.73 14.31 20.86
N ASN A 118 41.44 13.54 20.04
CA ASN A 118 42.61 12.77 20.48
C ASN A 118 43.67 12.70 19.38
#